data_AF-A0A124SER2-F1
#
_entry.id   AF-A0A124SER2-F1
#
_cell.length_a   1.000
_cell.length_b   1.000
_cell.length_c   1.000
_cell.angle_alpha   90.00
_cell.angle_beta   90.00
_cell.angle_gamma   90.00
#
_symmetry.space_group_name_H-M   'P 1'
#
loop_
_entity.id
_entity.type
_entity.pdbx_description
1 polymer ?
#
loop_
_entity_poly.entity_id
_entity_poly.type
_entity_poly.pdbx_seq_one_letter_code
_entity_poly.pdbx_strand_id
1 'polypeptide(L)'
;MQIRTEPVFVTPNGRTLTRQALQFLATQSVVCREILNGWSMVLNREERLQSHDTLQDAISIPWTFRCAQMDRIIKDQALDVHQRYESFKNNIPSCTINDKELISMRNIDLVFLLIVEESFFYIIVFDLKPPSIVIIDSKDWDGTVDNIYGSSTVVLQDMMIMHLLREGHDAGKVYAEMEQDQIRTRWQSRESLVDCGVMLMRRMETYFGGDGGKWDCGLYKERTKQKRQLKDLRTKYYSKILLIDENIRKTSIITDVELFIAMETSYNAKKKRVATRIGRGKEICSRLWSIFREGQHLLDEFAGKNVLAASNTIYVGQ
;
A
#
# COMPACT_ATOMS: atom_id res chain seq x y z
N MET A 1 6.98 27.39 11.69
CA MET A 1 6.21 26.36 12.42
C MET A 1 6.98 25.05 12.28
N GLN A 2 7.74 24.64 13.31
CA GLN A 2 8.45 23.35 13.31
C GLN A 2 7.41 22.23 13.31
N ILE A 3 7.40 21.42 12.25
CA ILE A 3 6.59 20.20 12.22
C ILE A 3 7.20 19.27 13.27
N ARG A 4 6.41 18.91 14.30
CA ARG A 4 6.87 18.00 15.35
C ARG A 4 7.20 16.64 14.72
N THR A 5 8.40 16.13 15.00
CA THR A 5 8.91 14.82 14.58
C THR A 5 8.32 13.66 15.39
N GLU A 6 7.23 13.89 16.12
CA GLU A 6 6.64 12.90 17.02
C GLU A 6 6.18 11.65 16.26
N PRO A 7 6.44 10.45 16.79
CA PRO A 7 5.94 9.22 16.23
C PRO A 7 4.43 9.15 16.46
N VAL A 8 3.69 8.95 15.38
CA VAL A 8 2.22 8.81 15.37
C VAL A 8 1.79 7.39 14.99
N PHE A 9 2.73 6.63 14.42
CA PHE A 9 2.62 5.20 14.26
C PHE A 9 3.79 4.56 15.01
N VAL A 10 3.51 3.59 15.87
CA VAL A 10 4.52 2.79 16.55
C VAL A 10 4.04 1.36 16.62
N THR A 11 4.90 0.43 16.23
CA THR A 11 4.63 -1.01 16.32
C THR A 11 5.25 -1.62 17.56
N PRO A 12 4.78 -2.80 18.03
CA PRO A 12 5.37 -3.48 19.18
C PRO A 12 6.86 -3.79 19.03
N ASN A 13 7.35 -3.99 17.79
CA ASN A 13 8.77 -4.25 17.50
C ASN A 13 9.59 -2.97 17.27
N GLY A 14 9.05 -1.79 17.58
CA GLY A 14 9.77 -0.52 17.57
C GLY A 14 9.87 0.17 16.21
N ARG A 15 9.23 -0.33 15.14
CA ARG A 15 9.10 0.45 13.90
C ARG A 15 8.18 1.63 14.12
N THR A 16 8.57 2.79 13.61
CA THR A 16 7.81 4.03 13.78
C THR A 16 7.59 4.77 12.47
N LEU A 17 6.48 5.50 12.37
CA LEU A 17 6.29 6.54 11.36
C LEU A 17 6.01 7.86 12.07
N THR A 18 6.70 8.90 11.62
CA THR A 18 6.56 10.24 12.17
C THR A 18 5.37 10.96 11.56
N ARG A 19 4.86 11.97 12.28
CA ARG A 19 3.83 12.87 11.74
C ARG A 19 4.30 13.53 10.44
N GLN A 20 5.59 13.87 10.35
CA GLN A 20 6.18 14.45 9.14
C GLN A 20 6.10 13.49 7.95
N ALA A 21 6.38 12.20 8.13
CA ALA A 21 6.24 11.21 7.06
C ALA A 21 4.77 11.10 6.59
N LEU A 22 3.81 11.01 7.51
CA LEU A 22 2.38 10.97 7.16
C LEU A 22 1.90 12.25 6.47
N GLN A 23 2.57 13.38 6.67
CA GLN A 23 2.24 14.63 6.00
C GLN A 23 2.37 14.52 4.47
N PHE A 24 3.26 13.67 3.93
CA PHE A 24 3.40 13.47 2.49
C PHE A 24 2.11 12.94 1.83
N LEU A 25 1.30 12.16 2.55
CA LEU A 25 -0.04 11.77 2.09
C LEU A 25 -1.01 12.96 2.13
N ALA A 26 -0.94 13.79 3.17
CA ALA A 26 -1.84 14.92 3.37
C ALA A 26 -1.59 16.12 2.43
N THR A 27 -0.34 16.35 1.99
CA THR A 27 0.04 17.57 1.24
C THR A 27 0.07 17.42 -0.27
N GLN A 28 -0.47 16.32 -0.82
CA GLN A 28 -0.34 15.99 -2.26
C GLN A 28 1.14 16.09 -2.68
N SER A 29 2.01 15.43 -1.93
CA SER A 29 3.44 15.36 -2.22
C SER A 29 3.81 13.94 -2.64
N VAL A 30 4.99 13.77 -3.23
CA VAL A 30 5.56 12.44 -3.47
C VAL A 30 5.64 11.72 -2.13
N VAL A 31 5.03 10.54 -2.02
CA VAL A 31 5.08 9.75 -0.80
C VAL A 31 6.50 9.20 -0.60
N CYS A 32 6.97 9.20 0.64
CA CYS A 32 8.28 8.69 0.97
C CYS A 32 8.26 7.16 1.23
N ARG A 33 9.45 6.55 1.27
CA ARG A 33 9.64 5.10 1.50
C ARG A 33 8.95 4.61 2.77
N GLU A 34 9.00 5.40 3.83
CA GLU A 34 8.40 5.08 5.13
C GLU A 34 6.89 4.86 5.01
N ILE A 35 6.22 5.63 4.16
CA ILE A 35 4.78 5.47 3.89
C ILE A 35 4.51 4.18 3.11
N LEU A 36 5.33 3.88 2.11
CA LEU A 36 5.20 2.64 1.33
C LEU A 36 5.45 1.41 2.22
N ASN A 37 6.42 1.47 3.13
CA ASN A 37 6.65 0.46 4.16
C ASN A 37 5.42 0.28 5.07
N GLY A 38 4.87 1.38 5.59
CA GLY A 38 3.67 1.35 6.43
C GLY A 38 2.47 0.74 5.71
N TRP A 39 2.32 1.03 4.42
CA TRP A 39 1.26 0.46 3.61
C TRP A 39 1.42 -1.03 3.33
N SER A 40 2.64 -1.50 3.06
CA SER A 40 2.94 -2.94 2.98
C SER A 40 2.53 -3.66 4.28
N MET A 41 2.77 -3.04 5.44
CA MET A 41 2.38 -3.62 6.73
C MET A 41 0.87 -3.71 6.88
N VAL A 42 0.13 -2.68 6.47
CA VAL A 42 -1.35 -2.70 6.45
C VAL A 42 -1.86 -3.85 5.59
N LEU A 43 -1.39 -3.96 4.35
CA LEU A 43 -1.87 -4.99 3.43
C LEU A 43 -1.53 -6.41 3.92
N ASN A 44 -0.30 -6.64 4.38
CA ASN A 44 0.10 -7.94 4.92
C ASN A 44 -0.74 -8.33 6.16
N ARG A 45 -1.18 -7.35 6.97
CA ARG A 45 -2.06 -7.62 8.12
C ARG A 45 -3.49 -7.92 7.69
N GLU A 46 -4.07 -7.09 6.82
CA GLU A 46 -5.45 -7.25 6.34
C GLU A 46 -5.64 -8.65 5.72
N GLU A 47 -4.63 -9.13 5.01
CA GLU A 47 -4.60 -10.46 4.41
C GLU A 47 -4.56 -11.61 5.44
N ARG A 48 -3.70 -11.50 6.47
CA ARG A 48 -3.66 -12.50 7.55
C ARG A 48 -5.02 -12.66 8.23
N LEU A 49 -5.73 -11.55 8.46
CA LEU A 49 -7.07 -11.58 9.07
C LEU A 49 -8.09 -12.29 8.15
N GLN A 50 -8.05 -11.99 6.85
CA GLN A 50 -8.96 -12.62 5.87
C GLN A 50 -8.74 -14.15 5.76
N SER A 51 -7.51 -14.63 5.92
CA SER A 51 -7.22 -16.08 5.92
C SER A 51 -7.71 -16.82 7.17
N HIS A 52 -7.97 -16.13 8.28
CA HIS A 52 -8.52 -16.74 9.49
C HIS A 52 -10.06 -16.78 9.51
N ASP A 53 -10.71 -15.85 8.82
CA ASP A 53 -12.18 -15.73 8.79
C ASP A 53 -12.85 -16.58 7.71
N THR A 54 -12.10 -17.07 6.71
CA THR A 54 -12.65 -17.83 5.57
C THR A 54 -12.72 -19.34 5.84
N LEU A 55 -13.59 -19.75 6.75
CA LEU A 55 -14.36 -20.98 6.58
C LEU A 55 -15.65 -20.60 5.84
N GLN A 56 -15.88 -21.21 4.67
CA GLN A 56 -17.05 -21.07 3.79
C GLN A 56 -17.04 -19.88 2.77
N ASP A 57 -16.88 -20.25 1.50
CA ASP A 57 -17.41 -19.65 0.27
C ASP A 57 -16.71 -18.44 -0.43
N ALA A 58 -16.00 -18.80 -1.51
CA ALA A 58 -15.91 -18.11 -2.82
C ALA A 58 -15.14 -16.78 -2.96
N ILE A 59 -13.80 -16.87 -2.90
CA ILE A 59 -12.77 -16.35 -3.85
C ILE A 59 -11.46 -16.52 -3.08
N SER A 60 -10.59 -17.44 -3.50
CA SER A 60 -9.26 -17.58 -2.90
C SER A 60 -8.45 -16.32 -3.24
N ILE A 61 -8.37 -15.37 -2.31
CA ILE A 61 -7.45 -14.24 -2.44
C ILE A 61 -6.04 -14.82 -2.31
N PRO A 62 -5.14 -14.62 -3.31
CA PRO A 62 -3.81 -15.19 -3.25
C PRO A 62 -3.03 -14.64 -2.06
N TRP A 63 -2.33 -15.49 -1.32
CA TRP A 63 -1.51 -15.07 -0.17
C TRP A 63 -0.33 -14.22 -0.63
N THR A 64 -0.23 -12.97 -0.17
CA THR A 64 0.76 -11.98 -0.61
C THR A 64 1.78 -11.63 0.47
N PHE A 65 3.03 -11.42 0.05
CA PHE A 65 4.08 -10.86 0.89
C PHE A 65 4.64 -9.60 0.25
N ARG A 66 4.63 -8.49 1.00
CA ARG A 66 5.07 -7.19 0.50
C ARG A 66 6.27 -6.68 1.27
N CYS A 67 7.36 -6.40 0.56
CA CYS A 67 8.60 -5.85 1.11
C CYS A 67 9.04 -4.60 0.33
N ALA A 68 9.62 -3.64 1.04
CA ALA A 68 10.00 -2.33 0.50
C ALA A 68 11.43 -1.92 0.89
N GLN A 69 12.31 -2.92 1.06
CA GLN A 69 13.69 -2.75 1.54
C GLN A 69 14.74 -3.47 0.67
N MET A 70 14.62 -3.43 -0.66
CA MET A 70 15.54 -4.16 -1.56
C MET A 70 16.47 -3.26 -2.38
N ASP A 71 16.14 -1.97 -2.54
CA ASP A 71 16.83 -1.04 -3.43
C ASP A 71 18.32 -0.81 -3.11
N ARG A 72 18.69 -0.75 -1.83
CA ARG A 72 20.09 -0.52 -1.42
C ARG A 72 20.99 -1.69 -1.76
N ILE A 73 20.51 -2.92 -1.59
CA ILE A 73 21.29 -4.14 -1.81
C ILE A 73 21.55 -4.33 -3.31
N ILE A 74 20.54 -4.07 -4.13
CA ILE A 74 20.60 -4.25 -5.58
C ILE A 74 21.69 -3.39 -6.21
N LYS A 75 21.84 -2.14 -5.74
CA LYS A 75 22.72 -1.15 -6.35
C LYS A 75 24.13 -1.12 -5.78
N ASP A 76 24.38 -1.85 -4.70
CA ASP A 76 25.70 -1.83 -4.07
C ASP A 76 26.69 -2.61 -4.95
N GLN A 77 27.56 -1.86 -5.63
CA GLN A 77 28.60 -2.38 -6.51
C GLN A 77 29.74 -3.05 -5.75
N ALA A 78 29.86 -2.81 -4.44
CA ALA A 78 30.88 -3.44 -3.61
C ALA A 78 30.50 -4.88 -3.21
N LEU A 79 29.20 -5.22 -3.28
CA LEU A 79 28.73 -6.54 -2.93
C LEU A 79 28.86 -7.52 -4.10
N ASP A 80 29.45 -8.68 -3.84
CA ASP A 80 29.36 -9.82 -4.74
C ASP A 80 27.97 -10.48 -4.69
N VAL A 81 27.74 -11.43 -5.61
CA VAL A 81 26.46 -12.14 -5.73
C VAL A 81 26.04 -12.83 -4.44
N HIS A 82 26.97 -13.47 -3.73
CA HIS A 82 26.69 -14.16 -2.47
C HIS A 82 26.38 -13.16 -1.34
N GLN A 83 27.15 -12.08 -1.24
CA GLN A 83 26.93 -11.03 -0.23
C GLN A 83 25.60 -10.30 -0.44
N ARG A 84 25.19 -10.06 -1.69
CA ARG A 84 23.86 -9.52 -2.01
C ARG A 84 22.77 -10.49 -1.56
N TYR A 85 22.90 -11.77 -1.89
CA TYR A 85 21.95 -12.78 -1.47
C TYR A 85 21.84 -12.87 0.07
N GLU A 86 22.95 -12.92 0.80
CA GLU A 86 22.90 -12.97 2.27
C GLU A 86 22.25 -11.72 2.86
N SER A 87 22.47 -10.54 2.25
CA SER A 87 21.78 -9.31 2.65
C SER A 87 20.26 -9.38 2.38
N PHE A 88 19.87 -9.91 1.21
CA PHE A 88 18.47 -10.14 0.84
C PHE A 88 17.80 -11.10 1.84
N LYS A 89 18.44 -12.24 2.09
CA LYS A 89 17.99 -13.25 3.04
C LYS A 89 17.83 -12.68 4.45
N ASN A 90 18.77 -11.86 4.92
CA ASN A 90 18.70 -11.24 6.23
C ASN A 90 17.58 -10.19 6.35
N ASN A 91 17.17 -9.58 5.24
CA ASN A 91 16.06 -8.62 5.24
C ASN A 91 14.68 -9.29 5.31
N ILE A 92 14.51 -10.51 4.78
CA ILE A 92 13.23 -11.22 4.79
C ILE A 92 12.68 -11.38 6.21
N PRO A 93 13.40 -11.94 7.20
CA PRO A 93 12.90 -12.14 8.56
C PRO A 93 12.40 -10.85 9.23
N SER A 94 13.04 -9.72 8.94
CA SER A 94 12.60 -8.42 9.46
C SER A 94 11.20 -8.05 8.97
N CYS A 95 10.86 -8.42 7.74
CA CYS A 95 9.56 -8.15 7.12
C CYS A 95 8.51 -9.21 7.46
N THR A 96 8.93 -10.43 7.80
CA THR A 96 8.03 -11.53 8.18
C THR A 96 7.81 -11.66 9.68
N ILE A 97 8.52 -10.89 10.51
CA ILE A 97 8.53 -11.06 11.98
C ILE A 97 9.04 -12.46 12.35
N ASN A 98 10.08 -12.93 11.64
CA ASN A 98 10.68 -14.26 11.79
C ASN A 98 9.71 -15.43 11.57
N ASP A 99 8.58 -15.22 10.88
CA ASP A 99 7.66 -16.28 10.50
C ASP A 99 8.34 -17.21 9.48
N LYS A 100 8.49 -18.49 9.84
CA LYS A 100 9.20 -19.50 9.04
C LYS A 100 8.47 -19.83 7.74
N GLU A 101 7.14 -19.83 7.74
CA GLU A 101 6.35 -20.10 6.55
C GLU A 101 6.56 -18.99 5.53
N LEU A 102 6.50 -17.73 6.00
CA LEU A 102 6.75 -16.56 5.16
C LEU A 102 8.20 -16.46 4.68
N ILE A 103 9.17 -16.91 5.48
CA ILE A 103 10.58 -16.99 5.04
C ILE A 103 10.73 -18.03 3.93
N SER A 104 10.10 -19.20 4.06
CA SER A 104 10.20 -20.28 3.08
C SER A 104 9.48 -20.00 1.75
N MET A 105 8.48 -19.11 1.78
CA MET A 105 7.60 -18.75 0.66
C MET A 105 6.77 -19.91 0.09
N ARG A 106 6.75 -21.09 0.73
CA ARG A 106 6.02 -22.28 0.23
C ARG A 106 4.51 -22.11 0.16
N ASN A 107 3.96 -21.31 1.07
CA ASN A 107 2.53 -21.03 1.17
C ASN A 107 2.20 -19.58 0.75
N ILE A 108 3.11 -18.93 0.01
CA ILE A 108 2.90 -17.60 -0.56
C ILE A 108 2.56 -17.77 -2.04
N ASP A 109 1.58 -17.02 -2.50
CA ASP A 109 1.18 -16.98 -3.90
C ASP A 109 1.86 -15.83 -4.62
N LEU A 110 1.92 -14.64 -4.02
CA LEU A 110 2.49 -13.44 -4.64
C LEU A 110 3.53 -12.78 -3.74
N VAL A 111 4.71 -12.48 -4.27
CA VAL A 111 5.75 -11.72 -3.57
C VAL A 111 5.96 -10.38 -4.26
N PHE A 112 5.60 -9.29 -3.57
CA PHE A 112 5.76 -7.92 -4.04
C PHE A 112 7.03 -7.31 -3.44
N LEU A 113 7.98 -6.97 -4.30
CA LEU A 113 9.21 -6.29 -3.93
C LEU A 113 9.20 -4.88 -4.51
N LEU A 114 9.00 -3.89 -3.65
CA LEU A 114 9.05 -2.48 -4.02
C LEU A 114 10.50 -2.03 -4.20
N ILE A 115 10.78 -1.43 -5.36
CA ILE A 115 12.03 -0.76 -5.67
C ILE A 115 11.82 0.76 -5.63
N VAL A 116 12.68 1.41 -4.86
CA VAL A 116 12.70 2.86 -4.68
C VAL A 116 13.93 3.41 -5.42
N GLU A 117 13.67 4.06 -6.55
CA GLU A 117 14.67 4.80 -7.32
C GLU A 117 14.72 6.26 -6.87
N GLU A 118 15.77 7.00 -7.23
CA GLU A 118 15.89 8.41 -6.85
C GLU A 118 14.76 9.28 -7.42
N SER A 119 14.21 8.89 -8.57
CA SER A 119 13.22 9.68 -9.32
C SER A 119 11.87 8.98 -9.54
N PHE A 120 11.73 7.70 -9.17
CA PHE A 120 10.50 6.93 -9.39
C PHE A 120 10.41 5.69 -8.49
N PHE A 121 9.26 5.00 -8.54
CA PHE A 121 9.00 3.79 -7.77
C PHE A 121 8.32 2.77 -8.67
N TYR A 122 8.70 1.51 -8.54
CA TYR A 122 8.04 0.40 -9.21
C TYR A 122 8.06 -0.82 -8.31
N ILE A 123 7.22 -1.80 -8.61
CA ILE A 123 7.17 -3.07 -7.89
C ILE A 123 7.44 -4.20 -8.87
N ILE A 124 8.24 -5.16 -8.43
CA ILE A 124 8.34 -6.47 -9.08
C ILE A 124 7.49 -7.44 -8.27
N VAL A 125 6.59 -8.15 -8.95
CA VAL A 125 5.72 -9.17 -8.36
C VAL A 125 6.14 -10.53 -8.91
N PHE A 126 6.48 -11.43 -8.01
CA PHE A 126 6.71 -12.85 -8.32
C PHE A 126 5.43 -13.61 -7.98
N ASP A 127 4.72 -14.09 -8.99
CA ASP A 127 3.62 -15.04 -8.79
C ASP A 127 4.20 -16.44 -8.75
N LEU A 128 4.02 -17.15 -7.64
CA LEU A 128 4.60 -18.46 -7.37
C LEU A 128 3.71 -19.62 -7.83
N LYS A 129 2.45 -19.38 -8.26
CA LYS A 129 1.48 -20.47 -8.53
C LYS A 129 0.81 -20.50 -9.89
N PRO A 130 0.80 -19.42 -10.67
CA PRO A 130 1.50 -19.60 -11.94
C PRO A 130 2.77 -18.77 -11.91
N PRO A 131 3.96 -19.40 -11.95
CA PRO A 131 5.23 -18.73 -12.12
C PRO A 131 5.13 -17.61 -13.16
N SER A 132 5.18 -16.36 -12.70
CA SER A 132 5.31 -15.18 -13.55
C SER A 132 6.08 -14.09 -12.80
N ILE A 133 6.80 -13.26 -13.54
CA ILE A 133 7.54 -12.13 -12.99
C ILE A 133 7.02 -10.87 -13.66
N VAL A 134 6.43 -10.00 -12.86
CA VAL A 134 5.66 -8.87 -13.38
C VAL A 134 6.17 -7.57 -12.78
N ILE A 135 6.52 -6.62 -13.65
CA ILE A 135 6.88 -5.26 -13.29
C ILE A 135 5.66 -4.37 -13.39
N ILE A 136 5.38 -3.68 -12.28
CA ILE A 136 4.25 -2.78 -12.13
C ILE A 136 4.77 -1.39 -11.79
N ASP A 137 4.51 -0.42 -12.66
CA ASP A 137 4.97 0.96 -12.53
C ASP A 137 3.81 1.97 -12.65
N SER A 138 3.95 3.09 -11.96
CA SER A 138 3.11 4.28 -12.07
C SER A 138 3.29 5.07 -13.34
N LYS A 139 4.50 5.06 -13.89
CA LYS A 139 4.85 5.84 -15.05
C LYS A 139 4.69 5.04 -16.34
N ASP A 140 4.17 5.70 -17.37
CA ASP A 140 4.15 5.18 -18.74
C ASP A 140 5.47 5.56 -19.41
N TRP A 141 6.40 4.62 -19.44
CA TRP A 141 7.72 4.80 -20.02
C TRP A 141 7.77 4.34 -21.48
N ASP A 142 8.48 5.09 -22.31
CA ASP A 142 8.84 4.65 -23.66
C ASP A 142 10.17 3.87 -23.58
N GLY A 143 10.17 2.61 -24.00
CA GLY A 143 11.37 1.76 -23.98
C GLY A 143 11.08 0.29 -23.68
N THR A 144 12.15 -0.51 -23.66
CA THR A 144 12.16 -1.90 -23.19
C THR A 144 12.40 -1.95 -21.68
N VAL A 145 12.12 -3.09 -21.04
CA VAL A 145 12.37 -3.33 -19.61
C VAL A 145 13.81 -2.99 -19.24
N ASP A 146 14.78 -3.51 -19.99
CA ASP A 146 16.22 -3.28 -19.75
C ASP A 146 16.60 -1.80 -19.80
N ASN A 147 16.03 -1.04 -20.74
CA ASN A 147 16.34 0.38 -20.88
C ASN A 147 15.77 1.22 -19.73
N ILE A 148 14.63 0.81 -19.17
CA ILE A 148 13.92 1.58 -18.14
C ILE A 148 14.43 1.23 -16.75
N TYR A 149 14.55 -0.07 -16.45
CA TYR A 149 14.83 -0.57 -15.11
C TYR A 149 16.27 -1.04 -14.93
N GLY A 150 17.01 -1.25 -16.02
CA GLY A 150 18.40 -1.69 -15.99
C GLY A 150 18.59 -3.07 -15.38
N SER A 151 19.80 -3.33 -14.90
CA SER A 151 20.16 -4.61 -14.27
C SER A 151 19.50 -4.85 -12.90
N SER A 152 18.85 -3.84 -12.32
CA SER A 152 18.26 -3.93 -10.98
C SER A 152 17.23 -5.05 -10.87
N THR A 153 16.41 -5.23 -11.91
CA THR A 153 15.36 -6.24 -11.92
C THR A 153 15.93 -7.65 -12.09
N VAL A 154 16.99 -7.81 -12.88
CA VAL A 154 17.71 -9.07 -13.06
C VAL A 154 18.39 -9.50 -11.76
N VAL A 155 19.10 -8.58 -11.10
CA VAL A 155 19.75 -8.86 -9.80
C VAL A 155 18.73 -9.28 -8.75
N LEU A 156 17.54 -8.67 -8.74
CA LEU A 156 16.47 -9.07 -7.82
C LEU A 156 15.91 -10.46 -8.13
N GLN A 157 15.72 -10.78 -9.41
CA GLN A 157 15.30 -12.10 -9.86
C GLN A 157 16.33 -13.16 -9.46
N ASP A 158 17.63 -12.91 -9.63
CA ASP A 158 18.70 -13.82 -9.20
C ASP A 158 18.65 -14.10 -7.69
N MET A 159 18.48 -13.05 -6.87
CA MET A 159 18.36 -13.21 -5.42
C MET A 159 17.11 -14.01 -5.03
N MET A 160 15.99 -13.79 -5.72
CA MET A 160 14.75 -14.53 -5.51
C MET A 160 14.90 -16.01 -5.91
N ILE A 161 15.54 -16.29 -7.05
CA ILE A 161 15.85 -17.65 -7.51
C ILE A 161 16.70 -18.37 -6.47
N MET A 162 17.81 -17.75 -6.02
CA MET A 162 18.68 -18.35 -5.01
C MET A 162 17.93 -18.63 -3.71
N HIS A 163 17.04 -17.74 -3.29
CA HIS A 163 16.24 -17.91 -2.09
C HIS A 163 15.30 -19.11 -2.23
N LEU A 164 14.50 -19.15 -3.29
CA LEU A 164 13.54 -20.22 -3.54
C LEU A 164 14.24 -21.58 -3.66
N LEU A 165 15.36 -21.67 -4.39
CA LEU A 165 16.12 -22.91 -4.51
C LEU A 165 16.68 -23.40 -3.17
N ARG A 166 17.19 -22.48 -2.32
CA ARG A 166 17.70 -22.83 -0.98
C ARG A 166 16.58 -23.27 -0.02
N GLU A 167 15.38 -22.74 -0.16
CA GLU A 167 14.19 -23.15 0.60
C GLU A 167 13.47 -24.39 -0.01
N GLY A 168 14.00 -24.93 -1.11
CA GLY A 168 13.48 -26.12 -1.80
C GLY A 168 12.19 -25.87 -2.59
N HIS A 169 11.99 -24.65 -3.08
CA HIS A 169 10.82 -24.22 -3.84
C HIS A 169 11.10 -24.29 -5.36
N ASP A 170 10.28 -25.05 -6.10
CA ASP A 170 10.55 -25.34 -7.52
C ASP A 170 10.40 -24.14 -8.46
N ALA A 171 9.60 -23.13 -8.10
CA ALA A 171 9.49 -21.89 -8.89
C ALA A 171 10.85 -21.22 -9.19
N GLY A 172 11.86 -21.41 -8.33
CA GLY A 172 13.21 -20.90 -8.60
C GLY A 172 13.83 -21.46 -9.88
N LYS A 173 13.53 -22.71 -10.25
CA LYS A 173 13.99 -23.32 -11.51
C LYS A 173 13.30 -22.69 -12.72
N VAL A 174 12.00 -22.43 -12.59
CA VAL A 174 11.19 -21.81 -13.65
C VAL A 174 11.64 -20.37 -13.91
N TYR A 175 11.87 -19.61 -12.84
CA TYR A 175 12.33 -18.23 -12.95
C TYR A 175 13.71 -18.09 -13.59
N ALA A 176 14.57 -19.11 -13.58
CA ALA A 176 15.87 -19.05 -14.24
C ALA A 176 15.76 -18.92 -15.78
N GLU A 177 14.65 -19.38 -16.36
CA GLU A 177 14.39 -19.36 -17.81
C GLU A 177 13.29 -18.35 -18.19
N MET A 178 12.78 -17.59 -17.21
CA MET A 178 11.62 -16.71 -17.37
C MET A 178 12.02 -15.27 -17.61
N GLU A 179 11.41 -14.64 -18.62
CA GLU A 179 11.49 -13.21 -18.85
C GLU A 179 10.52 -12.43 -17.95
N GLN A 180 10.81 -11.15 -17.74
CA GLN A 180 10.01 -10.26 -16.92
C GLN A 180 9.03 -9.48 -17.78
N ASP A 181 7.75 -9.50 -17.42
CA ASP A 181 6.71 -8.78 -18.14
C ASP A 181 6.42 -7.42 -17.49
N GLN A 182 6.36 -6.37 -18.30
CA GLN A 182 5.88 -5.07 -17.84
C GLN A 182 4.36 -4.96 -18.07
N ILE A 183 3.56 -4.82 -17.01
CA ILE A 183 2.15 -4.50 -17.18
C ILE A 183 2.00 -3.04 -17.58
N ARG A 184 1.53 -2.83 -18.81
CA ARG A 184 1.09 -1.53 -19.31
C ARG A 184 -0.41 -1.36 -19.12
N THR A 185 -0.81 -0.22 -18.57
CA THR A 185 -2.21 0.05 -18.23
C THR A 185 -2.62 1.46 -18.64
N ARG A 186 -3.91 1.64 -18.96
CA ARG A 186 -4.46 2.93 -19.41
C ARG A 186 -4.43 4.06 -18.35
N TRP A 187 -4.16 3.73 -17.08
CA TRP A 187 -4.14 4.67 -15.96
C TRP A 187 -2.72 5.03 -15.51
N GLN A 188 -1.66 4.53 -16.14
CA GLN A 188 -0.31 5.05 -15.96
C GLN A 188 -0.23 6.53 -16.36
N SER A 189 0.73 7.22 -15.75
CA SER A 189 0.92 8.67 -15.86
C SER A 189 2.17 8.97 -16.70
N ARG A 190 2.09 9.91 -17.63
CA ARG A 190 3.29 10.46 -18.30
C ARG A 190 3.83 11.70 -17.62
N GLU A 191 2.95 12.44 -16.92
CA GLU A 191 3.25 13.79 -16.43
C GLU A 191 3.39 13.85 -14.89
N SER A 192 2.51 13.17 -14.15
CA SER A 192 2.49 13.26 -12.68
C SER A 192 3.48 12.31 -12.01
N LEU A 193 4.56 12.87 -11.46
CA LEU A 193 5.44 12.19 -10.50
C LEU A 193 4.93 12.30 -9.06
N VAL A 194 4.05 13.25 -8.76
CA VAL A 194 3.60 13.52 -7.38
C VAL A 194 2.75 12.38 -6.82
N ASP A 195 1.92 11.77 -7.66
CA ASP A 195 0.98 10.72 -7.26
C ASP A 195 1.50 9.31 -7.52
N CYS A 196 2.73 9.16 -8.05
CA CYS A 196 3.25 7.87 -8.46
C CYS A 196 3.24 6.84 -7.31
N GLY A 197 3.63 7.22 -6.10
CA GLY A 197 3.61 6.27 -4.98
C GLY A 197 2.20 5.95 -4.49
N VAL A 198 1.22 6.87 -4.60
CA VAL A 198 -0.20 6.57 -4.24
C VAL A 198 -0.83 5.62 -5.26
N MET A 199 -0.53 5.82 -6.54
CA MET A 199 -0.91 4.88 -7.60
C MET A 199 -0.29 3.51 -7.34
N LEU A 200 0.98 3.47 -6.91
CA LEU A 200 1.66 2.22 -6.58
C LEU A 200 1.04 1.51 -5.37
N MET A 201 0.70 2.26 -4.31
CA MET A 201 -0.06 1.74 -3.16
C MET A 201 -1.40 1.15 -3.58
N ARG A 202 -2.10 1.78 -4.53
CA ARG A 202 -3.36 1.24 -5.10
C ARG A 202 -3.14 -0.05 -5.87
N ARG A 203 -2.03 -0.15 -6.59
CA ARG A 203 -1.68 -1.37 -7.33
C ARG A 203 -1.34 -2.52 -6.40
N MET A 204 -0.62 -2.25 -5.31
CA MET A 204 -0.42 -3.23 -4.25
C MET A 204 -1.76 -3.73 -3.70
N GLU A 205 -2.70 -2.83 -3.44
CA GLU A 205 -4.02 -3.20 -2.89
C GLU A 205 -4.89 -4.05 -3.84
N THR A 206 -4.67 -3.98 -5.16
CA THR A 206 -5.64 -4.50 -6.15
C THR A 206 -5.08 -5.54 -7.10
N TYR A 207 -3.77 -5.76 -7.12
CA TYR A 207 -3.15 -6.78 -7.95
C TYR A 207 -3.15 -8.12 -7.21
N PHE A 208 -3.72 -9.14 -7.83
CA PHE A 208 -3.87 -10.50 -7.29
C PHE A 208 -3.40 -11.57 -8.30
N GLY A 209 -2.36 -11.28 -9.09
CA GLY A 209 -1.77 -12.24 -10.04
C GLY A 209 -2.59 -12.44 -11.31
N GLY A 210 -2.14 -13.38 -12.15
CA GLY A 210 -2.78 -13.72 -13.43
C GLY A 210 -2.32 -12.90 -14.64
N ASP A 211 -3.00 -13.09 -15.78
CA ASP A 211 -2.68 -12.39 -17.03
C ASP A 211 -3.01 -10.89 -16.90
N GLY A 212 -1.97 -10.04 -16.89
CA GLY A 212 -2.09 -8.58 -16.71
C GLY A 212 -3.05 -7.87 -17.67
N GLY A 213 -3.53 -8.54 -18.72
CA GLY A 213 -4.52 -8.05 -19.67
C GLY A 213 -5.94 -7.85 -19.12
N LYS A 214 -6.31 -8.45 -17.98
CA LYS A 214 -7.66 -8.31 -17.38
C LYS A 214 -7.70 -7.51 -16.08
N TRP A 215 -6.55 -7.14 -15.55
CA TRP A 215 -6.50 -6.43 -14.27
C TRP A 215 -6.99 -4.98 -14.42
N ASP A 216 -8.00 -4.61 -13.64
CA ASP A 216 -8.44 -3.21 -13.46
C ASP A 216 -8.29 -2.78 -12.00
N CYS A 217 -7.41 -1.80 -11.74
CA CYS A 217 -7.21 -1.27 -10.39
C CYS A 217 -8.28 -0.21 -9.98
N GLY A 218 -9.20 0.12 -10.90
CA GLY A 218 -10.30 1.07 -10.70
C GLY A 218 -9.89 2.55 -10.84
N LEU A 219 -8.68 2.83 -11.31
CA LEU A 219 -8.22 4.19 -11.58
C LEU A 219 -8.70 4.67 -12.96
N TYR A 220 -9.23 5.90 -13.01
CA TYR A 220 -9.49 6.56 -14.27
C TYR A 220 -8.18 6.88 -15.01
N LYS A 221 -8.26 7.07 -16.34
CA LYS A 221 -7.14 7.61 -17.15
C LYS A 221 -6.72 9.00 -16.64
N GLU A 222 -5.43 9.32 -16.78
CA GLU A 222 -4.80 10.58 -16.35
C GLU A 222 -5.59 11.82 -16.79
N ARG A 223 -6.42 12.35 -15.89
CA ARG A 223 -7.31 13.51 -16.03
C ARG A 223 -7.75 14.02 -14.64
N THR A 224 -8.53 15.09 -14.60
CA THR A 224 -9.10 15.67 -13.37
C THR A 224 -9.85 14.68 -12.49
N LYS A 225 -10.55 13.68 -13.07
CA LYS A 225 -11.26 12.65 -12.30
C LYS A 225 -10.28 11.75 -11.53
N GLN A 226 -9.18 11.32 -12.16
CA GLN A 226 -8.15 10.53 -11.50
C GLN A 226 -7.49 11.33 -10.36
N LYS A 227 -7.22 12.62 -10.55
CA LYS A 227 -6.67 13.48 -9.48
C LYS A 227 -7.56 13.52 -8.24
N ARG A 228 -8.89 13.56 -8.40
CA ARG A 228 -9.83 13.46 -7.28
C ARG A 228 -9.76 12.09 -6.60
N GLN A 229 -9.80 11.00 -7.38
CA GLN A 229 -9.63 9.64 -6.83
C GLN A 229 -8.32 9.49 -6.04
N LEU A 230 -7.21 10.04 -6.55
CA LEU A 230 -5.91 9.96 -5.89
C LEU A 230 -5.89 10.74 -4.57
N LYS A 231 -6.61 11.87 -4.49
CA LYS A 231 -6.81 12.59 -3.22
C LYS A 231 -7.60 11.74 -2.22
N ASP A 232 -8.66 11.08 -2.66
CA ASP A 232 -9.48 10.21 -1.79
C ASP A 232 -8.66 8.99 -1.32
N LEU A 233 -7.85 8.41 -2.20
CA LEU A 233 -6.93 7.32 -1.86
C LEU A 233 -5.86 7.75 -0.85
N ARG A 234 -5.31 8.96 -0.97
CA ARG A 234 -4.38 9.51 0.04
C ARG A 234 -5.02 9.56 1.42
N THR A 235 -6.26 10.05 1.51
CA THR A 235 -7.04 10.08 2.75
C THR A 235 -7.30 8.67 3.30
N LYS A 236 -7.69 7.73 2.43
CA LYS A 236 -7.91 6.33 2.78
C LYS A 236 -6.65 5.70 3.38
N TYR A 237 -5.51 5.82 2.70
CA TYR A 237 -4.26 5.19 3.14
C TYR A 237 -3.70 5.85 4.39
N TYR A 238 -3.81 7.17 4.51
CA TYR A 238 -3.46 7.90 5.74
C TYR A 238 -4.21 7.34 6.95
N SER A 239 -5.52 7.15 6.79
CA SER A 239 -6.39 6.66 7.86
C SER A 239 -6.10 5.19 8.20
N LYS A 240 -5.97 4.32 7.18
CA LYS A 240 -5.65 2.90 7.38
C LYS A 240 -4.31 2.71 8.10
N ILE A 241 -3.26 3.42 7.71
CA ILE A 241 -1.94 3.33 8.36
C ILE A 241 -2.02 3.76 9.83
N LEU A 242 -2.77 4.82 10.14
CA LEU A 242 -2.93 5.28 11.53
C LEU A 242 -3.75 4.32 12.40
N LEU A 243 -4.75 3.65 11.82
CA LEU A 243 -5.78 2.91 12.55
C LEU A 243 -5.61 1.38 12.48
N ILE A 244 -4.54 0.88 11.85
CA ILE A 244 -4.18 -0.53 11.90
C ILE A 244 -3.87 -0.96 13.35
N ASP A 245 -4.20 -2.20 13.70
CA ASP A 245 -4.08 -2.73 15.07
C ASP A 245 -2.64 -2.79 15.58
N GLU A 246 -1.67 -2.94 14.68
CA GLU A 246 -0.25 -2.90 14.99
C GLU A 246 0.20 -1.54 15.52
N ASN A 247 -0.57 -0.47 15.27
CA ASN A 247 -0.24 0.84 15.81
C ASN A 247 -0.64 0.94 17.30
N ILE A 248 0.34 0.84 18.21
CA ILE A 248 0.08 0.98 19.66
C ILE A 248 -0.47 2.36 20.04
N ARG A 249 -0.36 3.36 19.15
CA ARG A 249 -0.92 4.71 19.34
C ARG A 249 -2.39 4.80 18.91
N LYS A 250 -2.96 3.79 18.26
CA LYS A 250 -4.32 3.78 17.71
C LYS A 250 -5.36 4.29 18.71
N THR A 251 -5.40 3.71 19.93
CA THR A 251 -6.37 4.12 20.96
C THR A 251 -6.23 5.58 21.36
N SER A 252 -4.99 6.06 21.54
CA SER A 252 -4.74 7.47 21.86
C SER A 252 -5.18 8.40 20.74
N ILE A 253 -4.96 8.01 19.48
CA ILE A 253 -5.37 8.78 18.30
C ILE A 253 -6.89 8.85 18.20
N ILE A 254 -7.59 7.73 18.39
CA ILE A 254 -9.05 7.68 18.38
C ILE A 254 -9.61 8.60 19.47
N THR A 255 -9.06 8.51 20.69
CA THR A 255 -9.46 9.36 21.83
C THR A 255 -9.26 10.85 21.51
N ASP A 256 -8.11 11.22 20.94
CA ASP A 256 -7.82 12.62 20.54
C ASP A 256 -8.83 13.12 19.49
N VAL A 257 -9.21 12.26 18.54
CA VAL A 257 -10.18 12.57 17.49
C VAL A 257 -11.58 12.74 18.08
N GLU A 258 -12.02 11.86 18.98
CA GLU A 258 -13.31 11.95 19.66
C GLU A 258 -13.42 13.24 20.50
N LEU A 259 -12.36 13.57 21.24
CA LEU A 259 -12.27 14.83 22.00
C LEU A 259 -12.37 16.04 21.07
N PHE A 260 -11.67 16.01 19.93
CA PHE A 260 -11.75 17.08 18.94
C PHE A 260 -13.17 17.24 18.38
N ILE A 261 -13.85 16.15 18.02
CA ILE A 261 -15.23 16.17 17.51
C ILE A 261 -16.18 16.74 18.57
N ALA A 262 -16.04 16.34 19.83
CA ALA A 262 -16.84 16.87 20.93
C ALA A 262 -16.62 18.37 21.14
N MET A 263 -15.36 18.82 21.09
CA MET A 263 -15.00 20.23 21.17
C MET A 263 -15.58 21.04 20.00
N GLU A 264 -15.46 20.54 18.77
CA GLU A 264 -15.98 21.19 17.57
C GLU A 264 -17.52 21.27 17.61
N THR A 265 -18.19 20.19 18.04
CA THR A 265 -19.65 20.15 18.19
C THR A 265 -20.13 21.15 19.24
N SER A 266 -19.46 21.24 20.38
CA SER A 266 -19.75 22.22 21.43
C SER A 266 -19.52 23.65 20.96
N TYR A 267 -18.39 23.90 20.27
CA TYR A 267 -18.09 25.20 19.66
C TYR A 267 -19.15 25.61 18.63
N ASN A 268 -19.52 24.71 17.72
CA ASN A 268 -20.53 24.96 16.69
C ASN A 268 -21.94 25.15 17.29
N ALA A 269 -22.29 24.43 18.36
CA ALA A 269 -23.55 24.65 19.08
C ALA A 269 -23.60 26.03 19.75
N LYS A 270 -22.50 26.44 20.41
CA LYS A 270 -22.35 27.79 20.98
C LYS A 270 -22.39 28.85 19.88
N LYS A 271 -21.67 28.64 18.77
CA LYS A 271 -21.67 29.54 17.62
C LYS A 271 -23.04 29.60 16.96
N LYS A 272 -23.82 28.51 16.87
CA LYS A 272 -25.20 28.54 16.36
C LYS A 272 -26.10 29.36 17.27
N ARG A 273 -25.98 29.21 18.60
CA ARG A 273 -26.67 30.08 19.58
C ARG A 273 -26.30 31.56 19.41
N VAL A 274 -25.02 31.85 19.16
CA VAL A 274 -24.49 33.22 18.94
C VAL A 274 -24.79 33.75 17.52
N ALA A 275 -24.87 32.89 16.50
CA ALA A 275 -25.13 33.22 15.10
C ALA A 275 -26.62 33.45 14.82
N THR A 276 -27.52 33.00 15.70
CA THR A 276 -28.87 33.60 15.83
C THR A 276 -28.83 35.08 16.21
N ARG A 277 -27.65 35.66 16.45
CA ARG A 277 -27.48 37.01 16.97
C ARG A 277 -26.29 37.80 16.42
N ILE A 278 -25.80 37.52 15.20
CA ILE A 278 -25.00 38.40 14.29
C ILE A 278 -24.06 37.53 13.43
N GLY A 279 -23.98 37.88 12.15
CA GLY A 279 -23.29 37.12 11.12
C GLY A 279 -21.79 37.41 10.96
N ARG A 280 -21.18 36.45 10.26
CA ARG A 280 -19.85 36.42 9.58
C ARG A 280 -18.59 36.25 10.44
N GLY A 281 -17.69 35.42 9.90
CA GLY A 281 -16.33 35.16 10.39
C GLY A 281 -15.98 33.68 10.34
N LYS A 282 -15.49 33.20 9.18
CA LYS A 282 -14.90 31.88 8.96
C LYS A 282 -13.38 32.07 8.83
N GLU A 283 -12.61 31.20 9.46
CA GLU A 283 -11.49 30.42 8.89
C GLU A 283 -10.64 29.82 10.01
N ILE A 284 -10.19 28.58 9.80
CA ILE A 284 -9.00 27.88 10.37
C ILE A 284 -9.22 26.34 10.49
N CYS A 285 -10.46 25.81 10.53
CA CYS A 285 -10.70 24.36 10.67
C CYS A 285 -11.01 23.56 9.38
N SER A 286 -10.73 24.05 8.17
CA SER A 286 -11.16 23.32 6.94
C SER A 286 -10.24 22.19 6.48
N ARG A 287 -8.97 22.15 6.93
CA ARG A 287 -7.95 21.25 6.36
C ARG A 287 -7.96 19.82 6.90
N LEU A 288 -8.18 19.63 8.21
CA LEU A 288 -8.38 18.30 8.78
C LEU A 288 -9.81 17.79 8.55
N TRP A 289 -10.77 18.71 8.46
CA TRP A 289 -12.19 18.42 8.28
C TRP A 289 -12.56 17.91 6.88
N SER A 290 -11.84 18.31 5.82
CA SER A 290 -11.99 17.70 4.49
C SER A 290 -11.45 16.28 4.42
N ILE A 291 -10.33 16.00 5.12
CA ILE A 291 -9.68 14.69 5.10
C ILE A 291 -10.52 13.69 5.90
N PHE A 292 -11.07 14.10 7.05
CA PHE A 292 -11.85 13.19 7.88
C PHE A 292 -13.26 12.88 7.32
N ARG A 293 -13.96 13.87 6.73
CA ARG A 293 -15.32 13.65 6.20
C ARG A 293 -15.36 12.77 4.95
N GLU A 294 -14.33 12.83 4.10
CA GLU A 294 -14.17 11.92 2.97
C GLU A 294 -13.83 10.49 3.45
N GLY A 295 -13.06 10.35 4.54
CA GLY A 295 -12.73 9.04 5.15
C GLY A 295 -13.89 8.35 5.87
N GLN A 296 -14.71 9.10 6.62
CA GLN A 296 -15.89 8.58 7.32
C GLN A 296 -16.97 8.12 6.32
N HIS A 297 -17.22 8.89 5.27
CA HIS A 297 -18.16 8.52 4.21
C HIS A 297 -17.73 7.23 3.48
N LEU A 298 -16.43 7.00 3.31
CA LEU A 298 -15.92 5.76 2.73
C LEU A 298 -16.02 4.57 3.69
N LEU A 299 -15.82 4.76 5.00
CA LEU A 299 -16.06 3.71 6.00
C LEU A 299 -17.54 3.31 6.05
N ASP A 300 -18.45 4.29 5.98
CA ASP A 300 -19.89 4.05 5.94
C ASP A 300 -20.35 3.43 4.61
N GLU A 301 -19.72 3.78 3.48
CA GLU A 301 -20.02 3.19 2.16
C GLU A 301 -19.47 1.76 2.01
N PHE A 302 -18.35 1.43 2.65
CA PHE A 302 -17.81 0.07 2.72
C PHE A 302 -18.60 -0.82 3.71
N ALA A 303 -18.99 -0.28 4.87
CA ALA A 303 -19.86 -0.98 5.82
C ALA A 303 -21.28 -1.21 5.23
N GLY A 304 -21.82 -0.24 4.49
CA GLY A 304 -23.13 -0.33 3.85
C GLY A 304 -23.19 -1.27 2.63
N LYS A 305 -22.09 -1.42 1.87
CA LYS A 305 -22.06 -2.34 0.72
C LYS A 305 -21.96 -3.82 1.11
N ASN A 306 -21.38 -4.14 2.27
CA ASN A 306 -21.38 -5.52 2.79
C ASN A 306 -22.73 -5.94 3.41
N VAL A 307 -23.60 -4.99 3.79
CA VAL A 307 -24.96 -5.30 4.24
C VAL A 307 -25.93 -5.40 3.06
N LEU A 308 -25.76 -4.60 2.00
CA LEU A 308 -26.65 -4.61 0.82
C LEU A 308 -26.35 -5.72 -0.19
N ALA A 309 -25.14 -6.28 -0.22
CA ALA A 309 -24.83 -7.47 -1.01
C ALA A 309 -25.41 -8.76 -0.39
N ALA A 310 -25.60 -8.79 0.93
CA ALA A 310 -26.21 -9.93 1.64
C ALA A 310 -27.74 -9.89 1.65
N SER A 311 -28.37 -8.74 1.42
CA SER A 311 -29.83 -8.59 1.46
C SER A 311 -30.54 -8.76 0.10
N ASN A 312 -29.81 -8.81 -1.02
CA ASN A 312 -30.41 -8.89 -2.36
C ASN A 312 -30.38 -10.30 -3.00
N THR A 313 -29.99 -11.34 -2.24
CA THR A 313 -30.09 -12.75 -2.69
C THR A 313 -31.24 -13.51 -2.03
N ILE A 314 -32.00 -12.87 -1.13
CA ILE A 314 -33.20 -13.42 -0.52
C ILE A 314 -34.37 -12.50 -0.93
N TYR A 315 -34.95 -12.70 -2.11
CA TYR A 315 -36.28 -12.24 -2.58
C TYR A 315 -36.35 -12.12 -4.12
N VAL A 316 -35.96 -13.17 -4.85
CA VAL A 316 -36.57 -13.49 -6.16
C VAL A 316 -36.57 -15.01 -6.30
N GLY A 317 -37.66 -15.65 -5.91
CA GLY A 317 -37.76 -17.11 -5.88
C GLY A 317 -38.98 -17.62 -5.12
N GLN A 318 -40.16 -17.07 -5.40
CA GLN A 318 -41.45 -17.75 -5.33
C GLN A 318 -42.23 -17.38 -6.58
#